data_AF-A0A932GSF8-F1
#
_entry.id   AF-A0A932GSF8-F1
#
_cell.length_a   1.000
_cell.length_b   1.000
_cell.length_c   1.000
_cell.angle_alpha   90.00
_cell.angle_beta   90.00
_cell.angle_gamma   90.00
#
_symmetry.space_group_name_H-M   'P 1'
#
loop_
_entity.id
_entity.type
_entity.pdbx_description
1 polymer ?
#
loop_
_entity_poly.entity_id
_entity_poly.type
_entity_poly.pdbx_seq_one_letter_code
_entity_poly.pdbx_strand_id
1 'polypeptide(L)'
;MLCRTQNDRTKALILKRSADEQEGPNLWTIPGGKVEYADLGEPQKTADRNIQWRWVLERTLEREVFEETGIRARLDQFYPLRGGDLIFRRKDGMPCLVTTHYLLRCGRGHHEGFC
;
A
#
# COMPACT_ATOMS: atom_id res chain seq x y z
N MET A 1 -0.47 5.31 2.36
CA MET A 1 -0.01 6.65 2.77
C MET A 1 1.39 6.56 3.37
N LEU A 2 2.40 6.98 2.61
CA LEU A 2 3.75 7.13 3.14
C LEU A 2 3.85 8.48 3.84
N CYS A 3 4.12 8.47 5.15
CA CYS A 3 4.30 9.69 5.94
C CYS A 3 5.68 9.73 6.57
N ARG A 4 6.24 10.94 6.69
CA ARG A 4 7.44 11.22 7.48
C ARG A 4 7.19 12.43 8.36
N THR A 5 7.49 12.29 9.65
CA THR A 5 7.48 13.40 10.60
C THR A 5 8.91 13.90 10.81
N GLN A 6 9.12 15.21 10.70
CA GLN A 6 10.39 15.87 10.97
C GLN A 6 10.09 17.27 11.55
N ASN A 7 10.74 17.61 12.68
CA ASN A 7 10.55 18.90 13.37
C ASN A 7 9.07 19.24 13.63
N ASP A 8 8.32 18.29 14.21
CA ASP A 8 6.88 18.40 14.50
C ASP A 8 5.98 18.65 13.28
N ARG A 9 6.49 18.47 12.06
CA ARG A 9 5.73 18.55 10.81
C ARG A 9 5.65 17.19 10.14
N THR A 10 4.44 16.78 9.81
CA THR A 10 4.19 15.55 9.05
C THR A 10 4.06 15.89 7.56
N LYS A 11 4.88 15.24 6.74
CA LYS A 11 4.79 15.28 5.28
C LYS A 11 4.28 13.93 4.77
N ALA A 12 3.39 13.94 3.79
CA ALA A 12 2.91 12.75 3.10
C ALA A 12 3.43 12.72 1.66
N LEU A 13 3.77 11.53 1.18
CA LEU A 13 4.05 11.30 -0.23
C LEU A 13 2.73 11.15 -0.98
N ILE A 14 2.57 11.96 -2.01
CA ILE A 14 1.49 11.88 -3.00
C ILE A 14 2.11 11.79 -4.39
N LEU A 15 1.42 11.12 -5.29
CA LEU A 15 1.79 10.92 -6.68
C LEU A 15 0.74 11.54 -7.59
N LYS A 16 1.13 11.94 -8.80
CA LYS A 16 0.18 12.34 -9.83
C LYS A 16 -0.10 11.15 -10.73
N ARG A 17 -1.37 10.79 -10.89
CA ARG A 17 -1.80 9.68 -11.76
C ARG A 17 -1.53 10.03 -13.23
N SER A 18 -1.23 9.00 -14.03
CA SER A 18 -1.10 9.13 -15.48
C SER A 18 -2.40 9.68 -16.09
N ALA A 19 -2.28 10.33 -17.24
CA ALA A 19 -3.44 10.75 -18.03
C ALA A 19 -4.20 9.54 -18.61
N ASP A 20 -3.54 8.40 -18.76
CA ASP A 20 -4.09 7.17 -19.36
C ASP A 20 -4.88 6.31 -18.36
N GLU A 21 -4.95 6.72 -17.09
CA GLU A 21 -5.69 6.01 -16.07
C GLU A 21 -7.20 6.04 -16.31
N GLN A 22 -7.84 4.87 -16.29
CA GLN A 22 -9.28 4.74 -16.49
C GLN A 22 -10.08 5.49 -15.41
N GLU A 23 -9.61 5.40 -14.17
CA GLU A 23 -10.21 6.03 -13.00
C GLU A 23 -9.32 7.17 -12.49
N GLY A 24 -9.89 8.36 -12.33
CA GLY A 24 -9.17 9.52 -11.80
C GLY A 24 -7.88 9.91 -12.54
N PRO A 25 -7.88 10.09 -13.88
CA PRO A 25 -6.69 10.53 -14.61
C PRO A 25 -6.25 11.92 -14.15
N ASN A 26 -4.93 12.17 -14.13
CA ASN A 26 -4.30 13.43 -13.71
C ASN A 26 -4.55 13.88 -12.25
N LEU A 27 -5.23 13.08 -11.42
CA LEU A 27 -5.47 13.39 -10.02
C LEU A 27 -4.24 13.09 -9.15
N TRP A 28 -4.14 13.79 -8.02
CA TRP A 28 -3.20 13.42 -6.97
C TRP A 28 -3.74 12.22 -6.19
N THR A 29 -2.88 11.24 -5.92
CA THR A 29 -3.20 10.02 -5.20
C THR A 29 -2.10 9.66 -4.20
N ILE A 30 -2.39 8.74 -3.29
CA ILE A 30 -1.34 8.02 -2.55
C ILE A 30 -0.84 6.85 -3.40
N PRO A 31 0.42 6.39 -3.17
CA PRO A 31 0.89 5.17 -3.81
C PRO A 31 0.04 3.96 -3.44
N GLY A 32 -0.18 3.07 -4.41
CA GLY A 32 -0.94 1.83 -4.26
C GLY A 32 -1.71 1.43 -5.51
N GLY A 33 -2.11 0.17 -5.56
CA GLY A 33 -2.80 -0.39 -6.71
C GLY A 33 -3.66 -1.61 -6.35
N LYS A 34 -3.69 -2.59 -7.24
CA LYS A 34 -4.60 -3.75 -7.14
C LYS A 34 -3.82 -4.95 -6.65
N VAL A 35 -4.50 -5.82 -5.91
CA VAL A 35 -3.98 -7.16 -5.62
C VAL A 35 -3.93 -7.95 -6.92
N GLU A 36 -2.75 -8.45 -7.25
CA GLU A 36 -2.50 -9.33 -8.37
C GLU A 36 -2.31 -10.78 -7.91
N TYR A 37 -2.42 -11.74 -8.83
CA TYR A 37 -2.25 -13.15 -8.51
C TYR A 37 -0.84 -13.46 -7.96
N ALA A 38 0.16 -12.71 -8.41
CA ALA A 38 1.54 -12.81 -7.92
C ALA A 38 1.68 -12.41 -6.43
N ASP A 39 0.81 -11.55 -5.92
CA ASP A 39 0.86 -11.07 -4.54
C ASP A 39 0.36 -12.10 -3.52
N LEU A 40 -0.35 -13.14 -3.99
CA LEU A 40 -0.87 -14.20 -3.12
C LEU A 40 0.27 -14.93 -2.40
N GLY A 41 1.41 -15.14 -3.09
CA GLY A 41 2.52 -15.93 -2.57
C GLY A 41 2.15 -17.40 -2.37
N GLU A 42 2.84 -18.07 -1.45
CA GLU A 42 2.65 -19.49 -1.22
C GLU A 42 1.35 -19.79 -0.45
N PRO A 43 0.51 -20.72 -0.95
CA PRO A 43 -0.68 -21.14 -0.25
C PRO A 43 -0.32 -21.90 1.03
N GLN A 44 -0.97 -21.55 2.14
CA GLN A 44 -0.84 -22.22 3.42
C GLN A 44 -2.03 -23.14 3.65
N LYS A 45 -1.77 -24.40 4.00
CA LYS A 45 -2.81 -25.35 4.39
C LYS A 45 -3.12 -25.21 5.88
N THR A 46 -4.40 -25.16 6.21
CA THR A 46 -4.90 -25.20 7.59
C THR A 46 -5.13 -26.65 8.05
N ALA A 47 -5.37 -26.85 9.35
CA ALA A 47 -5.59 -28.18 9.94
C ALA A 47 -6.83 -28.90 9.37
N ASP A 48 -7.84 -28.15 8.92
CA ASP A 48 -9.06 -28.62 8.27
C ASP A 48 -8.94 -28.74 6.74
N ARG A 49 -7.72 -28.66 6.19
CA ARG A 49 -7.39 -28.75 4.75
C ARG A 49 -7.87 -27.57 3.89
N ASN A 50 -8.29 -26.46 4.49
CA ASN A 50 -8.51 -25.22 3.75
C ASN A 50 -7.18 -24.60 3.28
N ILE A 51 -7.25 -23.81 2.21
CA ILE A 51 -6.12 -23.05 1.67
C ILE A 51 -6.32 -21.58 2.01
N GLN A 52 -5.29 -20.95 2.56
CA GLN A 52 -5.27 -19.53 2.85
C GLN A 52 -3.96 -18.89 2.38
N TRP A 53 -4.00 -17.59 2.16
CA TRP A 53 -2.83 -16.77 1.89
C TRP A 53 -2.71 -15.72 2.98
N ARG A 54 -1.48 -15.37 3.34
CA ARG A 54 -1.18 -14.34 4.34
C ARG A 54 -0.31 -13.26 3.72
N TRP A 55 -0.37 -12.07 4.29
CA TRP A 55 0.43 -10.92 3.88
C TRP A 55 0.14 -10.44 2.45
N VAL A 56 -1.04 -10.78 1.90
CA VAL A 56 -1.40 -10.46 0.50
C VAL A 56 -1.44 -8.95 0.30
N LEU A 57 -2.07 -8.22 1.24
CA LEU A 57 -2.16 -6.77 1.16
C LEU A 57 -0.78 -6.12 1.32
N GLU A 58 0.04 -6.62 2.24
CA GLU A 58 1.37 -6.08 2.52
C GLU A 58 2.33 -6.33 1.35
N ARG A 59 2.26 -7.49 0.68
CA ARG A 59 3.02 -7.77 -0.55
C ARG A 59 2.59 -6.88 -1.70
N THR A 60 1.27 -6.71 -1.87
CA THR A 60 0.71 -5.78 -2.85
C THR A 60 1.25 -4.37 -2.59
N LEU A 61 1.18 -3.89 -1.34
CA LEU A 61 1.65 -2.56 -0.97
C LEU A 61 3.16 -2.39 -1.13
N GLU A 62 3.95 -3.40 -0.79
CA GLU A 62 5.41 -3.41 -0.99
C GLU A 62 5.77 -3.24 -2.47
N ARG A 63 5.14 -4.04 -3.33
CA ARG A 63 5.33 -3.99 -4.79
C ARG A 63 4.92 -2.63 -5.35
N GLU A 64 3.69 -2.20 -5.11
CA GLU A 64 3.14 -0.95 -5.65
C GLU A 64 3.96 0.27 -5.18
N VAL A 65 4.32 0.33 -3.89
CA VAL A 65 5.18 1.41 -3.38
C VAL A 65 6.54 1.40 -4.07
N PHE A 66 7.15 0.24 -4.28
CA PHE A 66 8.44 0.16 -4.95
C PHE A 66 8.35 0.54 -6.44
N GLU A 67 7.36 0.04 -7.16
CA GLU A 67 7.15 0.32 -8.59
C GLU A 67 6.85 1.80 -8.85
N GLU A 68 6.02 2.43 -8.02
CA GLU A 68 5.59 3.82 -8.23
C GLU A 68 6.56 4.86 -7.67
N THR A 69 7.39 4.49 -6.67
CA THR A 69 8.19 5.47 -5.92
C THR A 69 9.68 5.13 -5.81
N GLY A 70 10.06 3.90 -6.12
CA GLY A 70 11.41 3.36 -5.89
C GLY A 70 11.74 3.12 -4.41
N ILE A 71 10.83 3.37 -3.48
CA ILE A 71 11.05 3.19 -2.05
C ILE A 71 10.87 1.73 -1.67
N ARG A 72 11.90 1.13 -1.07
CA ARG A 72 11.79 -0.19 -0.46
C ARG A 72 11.16 -0.09 0.93
N ALA A 73 10.10 -0.86 1.14
CA ALA A 73 9.46 -1.09 2.42
C ALA A 73 9.64 -2.56 2.81
N ARG A 74 9.36 -2.91 4.06
CA ARG A 74 9.22 -4.30 4.50
C ARG A 74 7.75 -4.58 4.80
N LEU A 75 7.35 -5.85 4.66
CA LEU A 75 5.98 -6.30 4.94
C LEU A 75 5.47 -5.89 6.34
N ASP A 76 6.35 -5.89 7.35
CA ASP A 76 6.01 -5.56 8.74
C ASP A 76 5.82 -4.06 9.02
N GLN A 77 5.95 -3.20 8.01
CA GLN A 77 5.87 -1.74 8.15
C GLN A 77 4.52 -1.15 7.71
N PHE A 78 3.64 -1.95 7.11
CA PHE A 78 2.34 -1.50 6.66
C PHE A 78 1.27 -1.75 7.73
N TYR A 79 0.49 -0.70 8.01
CA TYR A 79 -0.57 -0.77 9.01
C TYR A 79 -1.86 -0.19 8.44
N PRO A 80 -3.02 -0.84 8.67
CA PRO A 80 -4.29 -0.34 8.18
C PRO A 80 -4.64 1.01 8.85
N LEU A 81 -5.11 1.95 8.03
CA LEU A 81 -5.62 3.23 8.49
C LEU A 81 -7.07 3.06 8.89
N ARG A 82 -7.34 3.15 10.20
CA ARG A 82 -8.71 3.09 10.73
C ARG A 82 -9.59 4.17 10.08
N GLY A 83 -10.72 3.76 9.50
CA GLY A 83 -11.65 4.66 8.80
C GLY A 83 -11.17 5.12 7.42
N GLY A 84 -10.06 4.57 6.92
CA GLY A 84 -9.54 4.83 5.58
C GLY A 84 -10.07 3.87 4.51
N ASP A 85 -10.92 2.91 4.89
CA ASP A 85 -11.52 1.97 3.96
C ASP A 85 -12.73 2.59 3.27
N LEU A 86 -12.87 2.34 1.97
CA LEU A 86 -14.03 2.80 1.20
C LEU A 86 -14.45 1.76 0.17
N ILE A 87 -15.73 1.82 -0.21
CA ILE A 87 -16.27 1.05 -1.32
C ILE A 87 -16.79 2.06 -2.35
N PHE A 88 -16.42 1.86 -3.61
CA PHE A 88 -16.98 2.64 -4.71
C PHE A 88 -17.29 1.75 -5.91
N ARG A 89 -18.20 2.22 -6.76
CA ARG A 89 -18.50 1.58 -8.04
C ARG A 89 -17.65 2.23 -9.13
N ARG A 90 -16.83 1.44 -9.83
CA ARG A 90 -16.06 1.87 -11.00
C ARG A 90 -16.97 2.25 -12.17
N LYS A 91 -16.41 2.91 -13.19
CA LYS A 91 -17.15 3.27 -14.43
C LYS A 91 -17.67 2.04 -15.19
N ASP A 92 -16.95 0.93 -15.11
CA ASP A 92 -17.34 -0.36 -15.70
C ASP A 92 -18.42 -1.12 -14.89
N GLY A 93 -18.87 -0.56 -13.77
CA GLY A 93 -19.89 -1.15 -12.91
C GLY A 93 -19.37 -2.09 -11.82
N MET A 94 -18.07 -2.42 -11.82
CA MET A 94 -17.48 -3.32 -10.82
C MET A 94 -17.39 -2.62 -9.45
N PRO A 95 -17.90 -3.21 -8.36
CA PRO A 95 -17.64 -2.71 -7.01
C PRO A 95 -16.18 -2.93 -6.62
N CYS A 96 -15.58 -1.95 -5.96
CA CYS A 96 -14.21 -2.02 -5.47
C CYS A 96 -14.15 -1.66 -4.00
N LEU A 97 -13.56 -2.55 -3.20
CA LEU A 97 -13.11 -2.26 -1.85
C LEU A 97 -11.69 -1.70 -1.93
N VAL A 98 -11.48 -0.56 -1.30
CA VAL A 98 -10.17 0.06 -1.14
C VAL A 98 -9.82 0.05 0.34
N THR A 99 -8.66 -0.52 0.66
CA THR A 99 -8.11 -0.51 2.02
C THR A 99 -6.92 0.44 2.08
N THR A 100 -6.98 1.44 2.94
CA THR A 100 -5.89 2.40 3.07
C THR A 100 -4.94 1.98 4.18
N HIS A 101 -3.65 1.99 3.91
CA HIS A 101 -2.61 1.67 4.89
C HIS A 101 -1.63 2.83 5.05
N TYR A 102 -0.96 2.95 6.19
CA TYR A 102 0.19 3.82 6.36
C TYR A 102 1.47 3.02 6.52
N LEU A 103 2.57 3.55 5.98
CA LEU A 103 3.90 2.98 6.16
C LEU A 103 4.55 3.63 7.38
N LEU A 104 4.84 2.86 8.41
CA LEU A 104 5.65 3.29 9.54
C LEU A 104 7.13 3.03 9.26
N ARG A 105 7.89 4.11 9.08
CA ARG A 105 9.35 4.04 9.11
C ARG A 105 9.83 4.63 10.43
N CYS A 106 10.08 3.76 11.42
CA CYS A 106 10.72 4.18 12.66
C CYS A 106 12.16 4.56 12.34
N GLY A 107 12.43 5.87 12.19
CA GLY A 107 13.79 6.36 12.22
C GLY A 107 14.31 6.23 13.64
N ARG A 108 15.42 5.52 13.84
CA ARG A 108 16.20 5.72 15.06
C ARG A 108 16.59 7.20 15.07
N GLY A 109 16.08 7.93 16.06
CA GLY A 109 16.64 9.23 16.39
C GLY A 109 18.12 9.04 16.73
N HIS A 110 18.93 9.96 16.23
CA HIS A 110 20.39 10.09 16.37
C HIS A 110 21.26 9.33 15.36
N HIS A 111 21.90 10.15 14.52
CA HIS A 111 23.18 10.00 13.83
C HIS A 111 23.51 8.64 13.18
N GLU A 112 23.69 8.72 11.85
CA GLU A 112 24.38 7.78 10.96
C GLU A 112 23.63 6.53 10.47
N GLY A 113 23.64 6.38 9.14
CA GLY A 113 23.50 5.09 8.46
C GLY A 113 22.08 4.65 8.10
N PHE A 114 21.67 4.91 6.85
CA PHE A 114 20.69 4.05 6.17
C PHE A 114 21.41 2.76 5.78
N CYS A 115 21.05 1.63 6.42
CA CYS A 115 21.33 0.29 5.91
C CYS A 115 20.15 -0.17 5.04
#